data_AF-A0A8T3MZZ9-F1
#
_entry.id   AF-A0A8T3MZZ9-F1
#
_cell.length_a   1.000
_cell.length_b   1.000
_cell.length_c   1.000
_cell.angle_alpha   90.00
_cell.angle_beta   90.00
_cell.angle_gamma   90.00
#
_symmetry.space_group_name_H-M   'P 1'
#
loop_
_entity.id
_entity.type
_entity.pdbx_description
1 polymer ?
#
loop_
_entity_poly.entity_id
_entity_poly.type
_entity_poly.pdbx_seq_one_letter_code
_entity_poly.pdbx_strand_id
1 'polypeptide(L)'
;MERVYTTPLLDKLGIRPGMRVAIVGQLEDDDEALDDAGPFRQRLAEPTSDIADGRPKPDTDLVFLGADTTDELAALADLRPRIRPTGAIWVVSLKGKAATLRDIEVIAAARDHGLVDNKVVAFSTRRTALRLVIPVALRPKS
;
A
#
# COMPACT_ATOMS: atom_id res chain seq x y z
N MET A 1 -16.00 7.11 21.81
CA MET A 1 -15.69 5.70 22.09
C MET A 1 -14.86 5.19 20.92
N GLU A 2 -13.54 5.22 21.07
CA GLU A 2 -12.61 4.78 20.04
C GLU A 2 -12.69 3.26 19.96
N ARG A 3 -13.15 2.72 18.82
CA ARG A 3 -13.17 1.27 18.61
C ARG A 3 -11.74 0.80 18.43
N VAL A 4 -11.13 0.29 19.49
CA VAL A 4 -9.83 -0.38 19.43
C VAL A 4 -10.02 -1.72 18.70
N TYR A 5 -9.80 -1.71 17.39
CA TYR A 5 -9.74 -2.94 16.60
C TYR A 5 -8.38 -3.59 16.82
N THR A 6 -8.30 -4.57 17.73
CA THR A 6 -7.08 -5.29 18.15
C THR A 6 -6.44 -6.18 17.08
N THR A 7 -6.95 -6.19 15.83
CA THR A 7 -6.23 -6.84 14.73
C THR A 7 -5.03 -5.98 14.32
N PRO A 8 -3.79 -6.51 14.38
CA PRO A 8 -2.58 -5.81 13.99
C PRO A 8 -2.67 -5.21 12.58
N LEU A 9 -2.06 -4.05 12.36
CA LEU A 9 -2.04 -3.38 11.05
C LEU A 9 -1.53 -4.31 9.93
N LEU A 10 -0.49 -5.10 10.20
CA LEU A 10 0.11 -6.00 9.22
C LEU A 10 -0.89 -7.05 8.70
N ASP A 11 -1.73 -7.59 9.57
CA ASP A 11 -2.81 -8.52 9.20
C ASP A 11 -3.87 -7.85 8.33
N LYS A 12 -4.23 -6.60 8.65
CA LYS A 12 -5.18 -5.81 7.84
C LYS A 12 -4.62 -5.56 6.44
N LEU A 13 -3.32 -5.31 6.33
CA LEU A 13 -2.62 -5.11 5.07
C LEU A 13 -2.39 -6.42 4.29
N GLY A 14 -2.60 -7.57 4.94
CA GLY A 14 -2.45 -8.89 4.34
C GLY A 14 -1.00 -9.33 4.20
N ILE A 15 -0.10 -8.78 5.02
CA ILE A 15 1.31 -9.18 5.06
C ILE A 15 1.39 -10.58 5.68
N ARG A 16 2.12 -11.47 5.01
CA ARG A 16 2.35 -12.85 5.44
C ARG A 16 3.84 -13.14 5.46
N PRO A 17 4.28 -14.14 6.25
CA PRO A 17 5.67 -14.52 6.28
C PRO A 17 6.22 -14.87 4.89
N GLY A 18 7.42 -14.39 4.58
CA GLY A 18 8.12 -14.69 3.32
C GLY A 18 7.60 -13.97 2.07
N MET A 19 6.64 -13.05 2.18
CA MET A 19 6.20 -12.22 1.05
C MET A 19 7.28 -11.23 0.63
N ARG A 20 7.46 -11.04 -0.67
CA ARG A 20 8.23 -9.95 -1.24
C ARG A 20 7.43 -8.65 -1.15
N VAL A 21 8.00 -7.67 -0.45
CA VAL A 21 7.36 -6.37 -0.21
C VAL A 21 8.23 -5.25 -0.77
N ALA A 22 7.60 -4.22 -1.34
CA ALA A 22 8.30 -3.00 -1.72
C ALA A 22 7.63 -1.77 -1.10
N ILE A 23 8.45 -0.79 -0.68
CA ILE A 23 8.01 0.53 -0.22
C ILE A 23 8.49 1.56 -1.24
N VAL A 24 7.56 2.34 -1.79
CA VAL A 24 7.82 3.35 -2.82
C VAL A 24 7.31 4.69 -2.30
N GLY A 25 8.15 5.71 -2.30
CA GLY A 25 7.79 7.02 -1.76
C GLY A 25 7.72 7.03 -0.23
N GLN A 26 7.17 8.11 0.31
CA GLN A 26 7.13 8.36 1.75
C GLN A 26 5.81 7.86 2.35
N LEU A 27 5.90 6.88 3.27
CA LEU A 27 4.73 6.32 3.93
C LEU A 27 4.39 7.00 5.25
N GLU A 28 5.31 7.78 5.82
CA GLU A 28 5.26 8.32 7.18
C GLU A 28 5.92 9.71 7.18
N ASP A 29 5.49 10.60 8.06
CA ASP A 29 6.16 11.90 8.21
C ASP A 29 7.34 11.75 9.17
N ASP A 30 8.46 12.44 8.92
CA ASP A 30 9.71 12.31 9.71
C ASP A 30 9.52 12.53 11.22
N ASP A 31 8.51 13.30 11.64
CA ASP A 31 8.21 13.67 13.03
C ASP A 31 7.28 12.69 13.78
N GLU A 32 6.56 11.81 13.08
CA GLU A 32 5.69 10.81 13.69
C GLU A 32 6.24 9.42 13.39
N ALA A 33 7.40 9.13 13.99
CA ALA A 33 7.95 7.77 14.10
C ALA A 33 7.04 6.88 14.97
N LEU A 34 5.84 6.67 14.46
CA LEU A 34 4.76 5.78 14.85
C LEU A 34 4.33 5.79 16.30
N ASP A 35 3.12 5.28 16.51
CA ASP A 35 2.70 4.63 17.73
C ASP A 35 3.83 3.76 18.35
N ASP A 36 3.66 3.23 19.57
CA ASP A 36 4.65 2.42 20.32
C ASP A 36 5.35 1.27 19.54
N ALA A 37 4.90 0.95 18.32
CA ALA A 37 5.41 -0.07 17.42
C ALA A 37 6.54 0.35 16.45
N GLY A 38 6.90 1.64 16.32
CA GLY A 38 8.03 2.11 15.50
C GLY A 38 7.87 1.99 13.96
N PRO A 39 8.89 2.40 13.15
CA PRO A 39 8.87 2.51 11.67
C PRO A 39 8.11 1.38 10.95
N PHE A 40 7.23 1.69 9.99
CA PHE A 40 6.51 0.64 9.25
C PHE A 40 7.45 -0.38 8.62
N ARG A 41 8.60 0.10 8.13
CA ARG A 41 9.67 -0.76 7.62
C ARG A 41 10.23 -1.73 8.68
N GLN A 42 10.42 -1.28 9.92
CA GLN A 42 10.90 -2.13 11.00
C GLN A 42 9.88 -3.23 11.32
N ARG A 43 8.59 -2.90 11.29
CA ARG A 43 7.49 -3.85 11.49
C ARG A 43 7.41 -4.91 10.38
N LEU A 44 7.80 -4.56 9.15
CA LEU A 44 7.88 -5.52 8.05
C LEU A 44 9.04 -6.52 8.19
N ALA A 45 10.13 -6.12 8.86
CA ALA A 45 11.34 -6.94 8.98
C ALA A 45 11.14 -8.20 9.83
N GLU A 46 10.11 -8.23 10.68
CA GLU A 46 9.72 -9.40 11.47
C GLU A 46 9.13 -10.53 10.59
N PRO A 47 8.06 -10.30 9.80
CA PRO A 47 7.50 -11.34 8.95
C PRO A 47 8.26 -11.58 7.64
N THR A 48 9.02 -10.61 7.11
CA THR A 48 9.70 -10.78 5.82
C THR A 48 11.08 -10.13 5.76
N SER A 49 12.02 -10.82 5.12
CA SER A 49 13.35 -10.30 4.81
C SER A 49 13.50 -9.79 3.37
N ASP A 50 12.55 -10.07 2.46
CA ASP A 50 12.58 -9.60 1.06
C ASP A 50 11.82 -8.27 0.93
N ILE A 51 12.39 -7.23 1.52
CA ILE A 51 11.87 -5.87 1.49
C ILE A 51 12.77 -4.99 0.61
N ALA A 52 12.18 -4.30 -0.37
CA ALA A 52 12.87 -3.33 -1.22
C ALA A 52 12.35 -1.91 -0.95
N ASP A 53 13.26 -0.94 -0.84
CA ASP A 53 12.92 0.48 -0.88
C ASP A 53 13.07 1.01 -2.31
N GLY A 54 12.13 1.82 -2.76
CA GLY A 54 12.04 2.29 -4.13
C GLY A 54 11.52 1.21 -5.08
N ARG A 55 12.28 0.94 -6.15
CA ARG A 55 11.80 0.14 -7.30
C ARG A 55 11.54 -1.33 -6.92
N PRO A 56 10.29 -1.84 -7.04
CA PRO A 56 9.99 -3.24 -6.72
C PRO A 56 10.73 -4.22 -7.65
N LYS A 57 11.05 -5.41 -7.16
CA LYS A 57 11.51 -6.53 -8.00
C LYS A 57 10.33 -7.09 -8.81
N PRO A 58 10.56 -7.86 -9.89
CA PRO A 58 9.49 -8.62 -10.55
C PRO A 58 8.78 -9.56 -9.57
N ASP A 59 7.52 -9.89 -9.83
CA ASP A 59 6.69 -10.79 -9.01
C ASP A 59 6.58 -10.39 -7.52
N THR A 60 6.61 -9.09 -7.22
CA THR A 60 6.37 -8.57 -5.86
C THR A 60 4.95 -8.90 -5.39
N ASP A 61 4.82 -9.33 -4.13
CA ASP A 61 3.53 -9.67 -3.53
C ASP A 61 2.73 -8.43 -3.15
N LEU A 62 3.37 -7.48 -2.47
CA LEU A 62 2.77 -6.25 -2.00
C LEU A 62 3.69 -5.06 -2.26
N VAL A 63 3.13 -3.99 -2.82
CA VAL A 63 3.80 -2.69 -2.94
C VAL A 63 3.05 -1.69 -2.08
N PHE A 64 3.76 -0.88 -1.31
CA PHE A 64 3.22 0.26 -0.57
C PHE A 64 3.71 1.54 -1.24
N LEU A 65 2.81 2.28 -1.88
CA LEU A 65 3.08 3.55 -2.54
C LEU A 65 2.61 4.68 -1.63
N GLY A 66 3.53 5.50 -1.12
CA GLY A 66 3.21 6.79 -0.52
C GLY A 66 2.85 7.79 -1.61
N ALA A 67 1.65 8.35 -1.57
CA ALA A 67 1.20 9.36 -2.51
C ALA A 67 0.18 10.29 -1.85
N ASP A 68 0.42 11.59 -1.93
CA ASP A 68 -0.42 12.64 -1.37
C ASP A 68 -0.94 13.59 -2.47
N THR A 69 -0.56 13.35 -3.73
CA THR A 69 -1.01 14.09 -4.92
C THR A 69 -1.37 13.15 -6.06
N THR A 70 -2.12 13.66 -7.05
CA THR A 70 -2.46 12.88 -8.26
C THR A 70 -1.25 12.57 -9.12
N ASP A 71 -0.24 13.44 -9.15
CA ASP A 71 0.95 13.27 -9.99
C ASP A 71 1.80 12.08 -9.53
N GLU A 72 1.83 11.82 -8.21
CA GLU A 72 2.52 10.66 -7.64
C GLU A 72 1.85 9.34 -8.02
N LEU A 73 0.56 9.35 -8.40
CA LEU A 73 -0.13 8.16 -8.91
C LEU A 73 0.38 7.73 -10.28
N ALA A 74 1.12 8.57 -11.00
CA ALA A 74 1.80 8.17 -12.24
C ALA A 74 2.77 6.99 -12.03
N ALA A 75 3.26 6.78 -10.80
CA ALA A 75 4.06 5.62 -10.44
C ALA A 75 3.34 4.28 -10.68
N LEU A 76 2.00 4.26 -10.68
CA LEU A 76 1.22 3.03 -10.93
C LEU A 76 1.58 2.36 -12.27
N ALA A 77 1.97 3.13 -13.29
CA ALA A 77 2.44 2.62 -14.57
C ALA A 77 3.65 1.68 -14.42
N ASP A 78 4.59 2.04 -13.55
CA ASP A 78 5.82 1.28 -13.29
C ASP A 78 5.64 0.17 -12.25
N LEU A 79 4.67 0.34 -11.34
CA LEU A 79 4.42 -0.60 -10.24
C LEU A 79 3.54 -1.77 -10.69
N ARG A 80 2.50 -1.51 -11.49
CA ARG A 80 1.59 -2.55 -11.98
C ARG A 80 2.32 -3.74 -12.59
N PRO A 81 3.27 -3.60 -13.55
CA PRO A 81 3.90 -4.76 -14.18
C PRO A 81 4.83 -5.54 -13.23
N ARG A 82 5.11 -5.04 -12.03
CA ARG A 82 6.00 -5.68 -11.05
C ARG A 82 5.27 -6.54 -10.04
N ILE A 83 3.98 -6.31 -9.82
CA ILE A 83 3.22 -7.15 -8.89
C ILE A 83 2.87 -8.47 -9.57
N ARG A 84 2.95 -9.57 -8.81
CA ARG A 84 2.44 -10.87 -9.28
C ARG A 84 0.93 -10.78 -9.53
N PRO A 85 0.31 -11.69 -10.31
CA PRO A 85 -1.12 -11.62 -10.63
C PRO A 85 -2.06 -11.56 -9.41
N THR A 86 -1.69 -12.20 -8.30
CA THR A 86 -2.43 -12.20 -7.02
C THR A 86 -1.93 -11.16 -6.02
N GLY A 87 -0.98 -10.32 -6.43
CA GLY A 87 -0.40 -9.26 -5.62
C GLY A 87 -1.28 -8.02 -5.53
N ALA A 88 -0.79 -7.00 -4.83
CA ALA A 88 -1.50 -5.75 -4.64
C ALA A 88 -0.56 -4.54 -4.52
N ILE A 89 -1.10 -3.38 -4.84
CA ILE A 89 -0.51 -2.08 -4.51
C ILE A 89 -1.40 -1.44 -3.45
N TRP A 90 -0.84 -1.06 -2.31
CA TRP A 90 -1.47 -0.21 -1.32
C TRP A 90 -1.03 1.22 -1.58
N VAL A 91 -1.97 2.09 -1.95
CA VAL A 91 -1.72 3.54 -2.01
C VAL A 91 -1.98 4.10 -0.63
N VAL A 92 -0.94 4.65 0.00
CA VAL A 92 -0.95 5.20 1.36
C VAL A 92 -0.92 6.72 1.25
N SER A 93 -1.99 7.38 1.69
CA SER A 93 -2.18 8.83 1.57
C SER A 93 -2.65 9.45 2.88
N LEU A 94 -2.46 10.77 3.03
CA LEU A 94 -3.00 11.56 4.12
C LEU A 94 -4.53 11.44 4.18
N LYS A 95 -5.07 11.43 5.40
CA LYS A 95 -6.52 11.38 5.66
C LYS A 95 -7.00 12.54 6.52
N GLY A 96 -8.33 12.72 6.58
CA GLY A 96 -8.94 13.75 7.41
C GLY A 96 -8.71 15.15 6.85
N LYS A 97 -8.43 16.13 7.72
CA LYS A 97 -8.28 17.54 7.31
C LYS A 97 -7.04 17.81 6.46
N ALA A 98 -6.02 16.95 6.54
CA ALA A 98 -4.80 17.04 5.77
C ALA A 98 -4.88 16.29 4.43
N ALA A 99 -6.00 15.64 4.12
CA ALA A 99 -6.16 14.88 2.88
C ALA A 99 -6.07 15.81 1.66
N THR A 100 -5.05 15.61 0.85
CA THR A 100 -4.83 16.30 -0.43
C THR A 100 -5.14 15.42 -1.64
N LEU A 101 -5.27 14.11 -1.41
CA LEU A 101 -5.61 13.11 -2.42
C LEU A 101 -6.87 12.35 -1.99
N ARG A 102 -7.89 12.31 -2.85
CA ARG A 102 -9.15 11.61 -2.55
C ARG A 102 -9.14 10.20 -3.12
N ASP A 103 -9.82 9.28 -2.46
CA ASP A 103 -9.96 7.89 -2.93
C ASP A 103 -10.52 7.81 -4.37
N ILE A 104 -11.43 8.70 -4.76
CA ILE A 104 -11.98 8.72 -6.12
C ILE A 104 -10.91 9.01 -7.19
N GLU A 105 -9.89 9.80 -6.86
CA GLU A 105 -8.76 10.11 -7.74
C GLU A 105 -7.82 8.92 -7.84
N VAL A 106 -7.58 8.24 -6.71
CA VAL A 106 -6.83 6.97 -6.69
C VAL A 106 -7.52 5.89 -7.51
N ILE A 107 -8.84 5.74 -7.37
CA ILE A 107 -9.64 4.75 -8.11
C ILE A 107 -9.63 5.06 -9.61
N ALA A 108 -9.73 6.34 -9.99
CA ALA A 108 -9.65 6.75 -11.39
C ALA A 108 -8.28 6.35 -12.00
N ALA A 109 -7.18 6.74 -11.36
CA ALA A 109 -5.83 6.38 -11.82
C ALA A 109 -5.59 4.86 -11.83
N ALA A 110 -6.11 4.13 -10.84
CA ALA A 110 -6.01 2.67 -10.80
C ALA A 110 -6.64 2.01 -12.04
N ARG A 111 -7.82 2.49 -12.47
CA ARG A 111 -8.54 1.95 -13.63
C ARG A 111 -7.77 2.16 -14.93
N ASP A 112 -7.11 3.30 -15.08
CA ASP A 112 -6.26 3.59 -16.26
C ASP A 112 -5.10 2.59 -16.39
N HIS A 113 -4.70 1.95 -15.29
CA HIS A 113 -3.67 0.91 -15.25
C HIS A 113 -4.23 -0.52 -15.12
N GLY A 114 -5.53 -0.71 -15.32
CA GLY A 114 -6.17 -2.03 -15.26
C GLY A 114 -6.18 -2.64 -13.85
N LEU A 115 -6.21 -1.79 -12.82
CA LEU A 115 -6.36 -2.16 -11.41
C LEU A 115 -7.76 -1.81 -10.91
N VAL A 116 -8.20 -2.50 -9.86
CA VAL A 116 -9.44 -2.22 -9.13
C VAL A 116 -9.17 -2.14 -7.65
N ASP A 117 -9.86 -1.25 -6.95
CA ASP A 117 -9.85 -1.20 -5.50
C ASP A 117 -10.72 -2.33 -4.90
N ASN A 118 -10.32 -2.84 -3.73
CA ASN A 118 -11.16 -3.81 -3.01
C ASN A 118 -11.16 -3.68 -1.49
N LYS A 119 -10.30 -2.83 -0.93
CA LYS A 119 -10.16 -2.68 0.51
C LYS A 119 -9.53 -1.34 0.84
N VAL A 120 -10.03 -0.72 1.90
CA VAL A 120 -9.40 0.44 2.54
C VAL A 120 -9.12 0.12 4.00
N VAL A 121 -8.00 0.60 4.54
CA VAL A 121 -7.66 0.46 5.96
C VAL A 121 -7.08 1.75 6.52
N ALA A 122 -7.34 2.02 7.80
CA ALA A 122 -6.56 3.02 8.51
C ALA A 122 -5.11 2.51 8.63
N PHE A 123 -4.16 3.27 8.10
CA PHE A 123 -2.73 2.91 8.11
C PHE A 123 -2.05 3.44 9.37
N SER A 124 -2.26 4.72 9.67
CA SER A 124 -1.82 5.39 10.90
C SER A 124 -2.88 6.39 11.36
N THR A 125 -2.59 7.18 12.39
CA THR A 125 -3.40 8.34 12.82
C THR A 125 -3.61 9.34 11.68
N ARG A 126 -2.59 9.55 10.83
CA ARG A 126 -2.59 10.53 9.73
C ARG A 126 -2.84 9.97 8.35
N ARG A 127 -2.66 8.65 8.14
CA ARG A 127 -2.74 8.04 6.81
C ARG A 127 -3.79 6.94 6.68
N THR A 128 -4.36 6.83 5.49
CA THR A 128 -5.21 5.72 5.05
C THR A 128 -4.48 4.94 3.97
N ALA A 129 -4.86 3.69 3.75
CA ALA A 129 -4.32 2.89 2.66
C ALA A 129 -5.46 2.27 1.83
N LEU A 130 -5.45 2.50 0.53
CA LEU A 130 -6.39 1.90 -0.44
C LEU A 130 -5.69 0.79 -1.23
N ARG A 131 -6.26 -0.40 -1.24
CA ARG A 131 -5.70 -1.59 -1.90
C ARG A 131 -6.20 -1.69 -3.32
N LEU A 132 -5.26 -1.68 -4.25
CA LEU A 132 -5.43 -1.88 -5.68
C LEU A 132 -4.93 -3.28 -6.08
N VAL A 133 -5.72 -4.01 -6.85
CA VAL A 133 -5.39 -5.36 -7.32
C VAL A 133 -5.66 -5.51 -8.81
N ILE A 134 -4.97 -6.46 -9.46
CA ILE A 134 -5.33 -6.90 -10.81
C ILE A 134 -6.68 -7.63 -10.71
N PRO A 135 -7.72 -7.24 -11.49
CA PRO A 135 -9.00 -7.93 -11.53
C PRO A 135 -8.81 -9.42 -11.84
N VAL A 136 -9.61 -10.29 -11.22
CA VAL A 136 -9.52 -11.76 -11.42
C VAL A 136 -9.60 -12.12 -12.90
N ALA A 137 -10.45 -11.43 -13.67
CA ALA A 137 -10.62 -11.63 -15.11
C ALA A 137 -9.35 -11.32 -15.95
N LEU A 138 -8.42 -10.52 -15.42
CA LEU A 138 -7.17 -10.14 -16.09
C LEU A 138 -5.95 -10.94 -15.61
N ARG A 139 -6.14 -11.89 -14.67
CA ARG A 139 -5.05 -12.73 -14.18
C ARG A 139 -4.84 -13.92 -15.12
N PRO A 140 -3.59 -14.39 -15.32
CA PRO A 140 -3.33 -15.65 -16.02
C PRO A 140 -4.12 -16.79 -15.35
N LYS A 141 -4.74 -17.65 -16.16
CA LYS A 141 -5.34 -18.88 -15.66
C LYS A 141 -4.20 -19.81 -15.25
N SER A 142 -4.20 -20.21 -13.98
CA SER A 142 -3.32 -21.26 -13.45
C SER A 142 -3.71 -22.62 -13.98
#